data_AF-A0AAN6G720-F1
#
_entry.id   AF-A0AAN6G720-F1
#
_cell.length_a   1.000
_cell.length_b   1.000
_cell.length_c   1.000
_cell.angle_alpha   90.00
_cell.angle_beta   90.00
_cell.angle_gamma   90.00
#
_symmetry.space_group_name_H-M   'P 1'
#
loop_
_entity.id
_entity.type
_entity.pdbx_description
1 polymer ?
#
loop_
_entity_poly.entity_id
_entity_poly.type
_entity_poly.pdbx_seq_one_letter_code
_entity_poly.pdbx_strand_id
1 'polypeptide(L)'
;MGPAARRCTVEAAGLVYARPSLDDILSSTDDAVDSEVVQHNSALAFVRPAAWRSHVFSVKDDLCTSPFLSFDGTDGTYYKYRAPVPDFSGHTVLHQKRQDIMVIASFPTFEHRFRVLSLDAFKGLNTRGLVFSGGFVTACLTTSVSEANAYSDSDIDIFLTVPSPRLATKVVSHLQGVLRHNVPDFDANFRTLRTPGVITLVPSAEYIGRGYRKIQIIMVLYDTPSDIVAHFDLDPVCVAYDLTDVYIAPRAMRSFWTGSTYATDALCASNAQRILKYCRRGFAVRFPDASYEYEPEDNEMEGRVLTVAKRLDEETSFVHSALLDLEPGHITAKNVYDLAERVRRGSHGQWLHSLTDFARLVALWNLVSDKVGLEEVLVRAIKGPYSAYGFYSEPQRECTNAATVCVDTESDVILDGLIASGFLSARVAERKIHDEERYVGNGTLACPTIQDACLKGGHLTVILPCGLAEKLEHHFGVNIVRLPYSQTVLDYYGIDLEACSWRLSKACIWGPSPHLREAPTYRLLKKVSQLTTWAMNRISYGAPFSSLRYSKTLEIMIDRDVEPWFNQEDQFVQWLCD
;
A
#
# COMPACT_ATOMS: atom_id res chain seq x y z
N MET A 1 -32.45 31.73 16.03
CA MET A 1 -31.62 32.36 14.97
C MET A 1 -30.69 31.27 14.48
N GLY A 2 -30.89 30.79 13.26
CA GLY A 2 -30.39 29.49 12.80
C GLY A 2 -28.91 29.47 12.42
N PRO A 3 -28.28 28.27 12.37
CA PRO A 3 -26.96 28.11 11.79
C PRO A 3 -27.06 28.15 10.27
N ALA A 4 -26.15 28.88 9.65
CA ALA A 4 -26.08 29.11 8.22
C ALA A 4 -25.75 27.82 7.47
N ALA A 5 -26.67 27.39 6.60
CA ALA A 5 -26.37 26.44 5.54
C ALA A 5 -25.28 27.03 4.62
N ARG A 6 -24.03 26.59 4.79
CA ARG A 6 -22.98 26.84 3.81
C ARG A 6 -23.28 26.01 2.56
N ARG A 7 -23.36 26.71 1.42
CA ARG A 7 -23.75 26.15 0.12
C ARG A 7 -22.66 25.20 -0.39
N CYS A 8 -22.98 23.92 -0.42
CA CYS A 8 -22.25 22.90 -1.17
C CYS A 8 -22.69 23.02 -2.65
N THR A 9 -21.81 23.50 -3.54
CA THR A 9 -22.09 23.55 -4.98
C THR A 9 -21.62 22.26 -5.64
N VAL A 10 -22.58 21.39 -5.97
CA VAL A 10 -22.38 20.19 -6.79
C VAL A 10 -22.16 20.63 -8.23
N GLU A 11 -20.97 20.41 -8.79
CA GLU A 11 -20.74 20.62 -10.22
C GLU A 11 -21.43 19.53 -11.05
N ALA A 12 -21.98 19.95 -12.20
CA ALA A 12 -22.82 19.14 -13.07
C ALA A 12 -22.03 18.10 -13.88
N ALA A 13 -21.61 17.03 -13.21
CA ALA A 13 -21.45 15.66 -13.72
C ALA A 13 -21.69 14.59 -12.63
N GLY A 14 -22.30 15.00 -11.50
CA GLY A 14 -23.19 14.15 -10.70
C GLY A 14 -22.61 13.38 -9.51
N LEU A 15 -21.29 13.27 -9.31
CA LEU A 15 -20.77 12.39 -8.24
C LEU A 15 -19.54 12.89 -7.46
N VAL A 16 -18.90 14.01 -7.80
CA VAL A 16 -17.72 14.50 -7.03
C VAL A 16 -18.07 15.70 -6.17
N TYR A 17 -17.86 15.57 -4.87
CA TYR A 17 -17.98 16.65 -3.91
C TYR A 17 -16.92 17.74 -4.18
N ALA A 18 -17.29 18.99 -3.90
CA ALA A 18 -16.32 20.08 -3.96
C ALA A 18 -15.18 19.83 -2.96
N ARG A 19 -13.95 20.19 -3.34
CA ARG A 19 -12.79 20.16 -2.43
C ARG A 19 -13.07 21.05 -1.22
N PRO A 20 -12.95 20.56 0.03
CA PRO A 20 -13.02 21.41 1.21
C PRO A 20 -12.01 22.56 1.13
N SER A 21 -12.35 23.72 1.68
CA SER A 21 -11.44 24.86 1.64
C SER A 21 -10.21 24.61 2.53
N LEU A 22 -9.06 25.20 2.17
CA LEU A 22 -7.85 25.05 2.96
C LEU A 22 -8.04 25.57 4.40
N ASP A 23 -8.75 26.69 4.55
CA ASP A 23 -9.03 27.28 5.86
C ASP A 23 -9.97 26.41 6.70
N ASP A 24 -10.96 25.75 6.11
CA ASP A 24 -11.82 24.82 6.87
C ASP A 24 -11.01 23.60 7.36
N ILE A 25 -10.13 23.03 6.52
CA ILE A 25 -9.24 21.91 6.90
C ILE A 25 -8.31 22.29 8.05
N LEU A 26 -7.73 23.49 8.00
CA LEU A 26 -6.73 23.97 8.97
C LEU A 26 -7.35 24.66 10.19
N SER A 27 -8.63 25.04 10.18
CA SER A 27 -9.28 25.67 11.34
C SER A 27 -10.15 24.70 12.14
N SER A 28 -10.70 23.67 11.50
CA SER A 28 -11.63 22.76 12.16
C SER A 28 -10.90 21.77 13.08
N THR A 29 -11.43 21.59 14.28
CA THR A 29 -11.08 20.48 15.19
C THR A 29 -12.16 19.41 15.27
N ASP A 30 -13.23 19.55 14.47
CA ASP A 30 -14.44 18.71 14.47
C ASP A 30 -14.34 17.59 13.42
N ASP A 31 -14.99 16.45 13.69
CA ASP A 31 -15.10 15.29 12.80
C ASP A 31 -15.89 15.57 11.52
N ALA A 32 -16.76 16.60 11.49
CA ALA A 32 -17.53 16.94 10.29
C ALA A 32 -16.64 17.18 9.06
N VAL A 33 -15.50 17.85 9.22
CA VAL A 33 -14.56 18.09 8.11
C VAL A 33 -13.86 16.81 7.66
N ASP A 34 -13.66 15.86 8.57
CA ASP A 34 -13.04 14.58 8.25
C ASP A 34 -14.00 13.72 7.43
N SER A 35 -15.28 13.70 7.78
CA SER A 35 -16.34 13.10 6.96
C SER A 35 -16.41 13.70 5.55
N GLU A 36 -16.35 15.04 5.41
CA GLU A 36 -16.31 15.70 4.10
C GLU A 36 -15.07 15.33 3.28
N VAL A 37 -13.89 15.30 3.92
CA VAL A 37 -12.62 14.91 3.29
C VAL A 37 -12.67 13.46 2.79
N VAL A 38 -13.24 12.57 3.61
CA VAL A 38 -13.43 11.15 3.29
C VAL A 38 -14.37 11.01 2.10
N GLN A 39 -15.56 11.62 2.14
CA GLN A 39 -16.53 11.57 1.05
C GLN A 39 -15.97 12.12 -0.26
N HIS A 40 -15.25 13.24 -0.19
CA HIS A 40 -14.57 13.81 -1.35
C HIS A 40 -13.52 12.84 -1.92
N ASN A 41 -12.64 12.26 -1.10
CA ASN A 41 -11.63 11.32 -1.59
C ASN A 41 -12.28 10.10 -2.26
N SER A 42 -13.29 9.50 -1.62
CA SER A 42 -13.99 8.35 -2.16
C SER A 42 -14.59 8.68 -3.53
N ALA A 43 -15.34 9.78 -3.62
CA ALA A 43 -15.93 10.24 -4.87
C ALA A 43 -14.89 10.52 -5.97
N LEU A 44 -13.78 11.18 -5.61
CA LEU A 44 -12.69 11.50 -6.53
C LEU A 44 -12.03 10.25 -7.12
N ALA A 45 -11.98 9.14 -6.37
CA ALA A 45 -11.42 7.90 -6.87
C ALA A 45 -12.32 7.15 -7.86
N PHE A 46 -13.65 7.37 -7.83
CA PHE A 46 -14.61 6.74 -8.74
C PHE A 46 -14.88 7.52 -10.01
N VAL A 47 -14.75 8.84 -9.94
CA VAL A 47 -15.11 9.72 -11.04
C VAL A 47 -13.84 10.26 -11.68
N ARG A 48 -13.91 10.46 -13.00
CA ARG A 48 -12.89 11.16 -13.76
C ARG A 48 -13.28 12.63 -13.91
N PRO A 49 -12.91 13.54 -12.98
CA PRO A 49 -13.26 14.95 -13.10
C PRO A 49 -12.56 15.58 -14.31
N ALA A 50 -13.30 16.40 -15.06
CA ALA A 50 -12.73 17.16 -16.18
C ALA A 50 -11.66 18.16 -15.72
N ALA A 51 -11.82 18.72 -14.51
CA ALA A 51 -10.96 19.75 -13.93
C ALA A 51 -10.22 19.24 -12.68
N TRP A 52 -9.50 18.11 -12.77
CA TRP A 52 -8.85 17.47 -11.62
C TRP A 52 -8.07 18.38 -10.65
N ARG A 53 -7.48 19.48 -11.15
CA ARG A 53 -6.71 20.43 -10.32
C ARG A 53 -7.56 21.13 -9.26
N SER A 54 -8.87 21.30 -9.46
CA SER A 54 -9.75 21.87 -8.44
C SER A 54 -9.96 20.94 -7.23
N HIS A 55 -9.58 19.66 -7.35
CA HIS A 55 -9.76 18.64 -6.31
C HIS A 55 -8.52 18.41 -5.43
N VAL A 56 -7.41 19.09 -5.69
CA VAL A 56 -6.15 18.97 -4.93
C VAL A 56 -5.54 20.34 -4.69
N PHE A 57 -4.75 20.51 -3.63
CA PHE A 57 -4.07 21.79 -3.33
C PHE A 57 -2.74 21.91 -4.06
N SER A 58 -2.52 23.00 -4.78
CA SER A 58 -1.24 23.38 -5.37
C SER A 58 -0.33 24.03 -4.32
N VAL A 59 0.92 23.56 -4.21
CA VAL A 59 1.93 24.20 -3.34
C VAL A 59 2.32 25.59 -3.85
N LYS A 60 2.26 25.83 -5.17
CA LYS A 60 2.54 27.15 -5.75
C LYS A 60 1.41 28.15 -5.54
N ASP A 61 0.17 27.71 -5.74
CA ASP A 61 -0.97 28.59 -5.90
C ASP A 61 -1.88 28.65 -4.66
N ASP A 62 -2.13 27.52 -3.99
CA ASP A 62 -3.10 27.46 -2.87
C ASP A 62 -2.45 27.71 -1.50
N LEU A 63 -1.25 27.19 -1.25
CA LEU A 63 -0.68 27.23 0.11
C LEU A 63 -0.26 28.64 0.56
N CYS A 64 0.05 29.54 -0.37
CA CYS A 64 0.47 30.90 -0.03
C CYS A 64 -0.68 31.78 0.49
N THR A 65 -1.94 31.34 0.40
CA THR A 65 -3.10 32.18 0.70
C THR A 65 -3.71 31.98 2.08
N SER A 66 -3.32 30.93 2.84
CA SER A 66 -3.95 30.64 4.13
C SER A 66 -3.32 31.42 5.30
N PRO A 67 -4.13 32.05 6.17
CA PRO A 67 -3.64 32.75 7.36
C PRO A 67 -3.08 31.83 8.44
N PHE A 68 -3.39 30.52 8.40
CA PHE A 68 -2.86 29.52 9.33
C PHE A 68 -1.42 29.12 9.02
N LEU A 69 -0.97 29.39 7.79
CA LEU A 69 0.37 29.10 7.34
C LEU A 69 1.23 30.35 7.53
N SER A 70 1.95 30.40 8.65
CA SER A 70 2.96 31.42 8.84
C SER A 70 4.20 31.08 8.03
N PHE A 71 4.68 32.03 7.22
CA PHE A 71 6.06 32.00 6.74
C PHE A 71 6.97 32.30 7.92
N ASP A 72 7.69 31.31 8.42
CA ASP A 72 8.67 31.52 9.49
C ASP A 72 10.03 31.91 8.91
N GLY A 73 10.54 33.07 9.36
CA GLY A 73 11.94 33.53 9.26
C GLY A 73 12.46 33.90 7.86
N THR A 74 12.44 35.20 7.53
CA THR A 74 13.28 35.95 6.54
C THR A 74 13.47 35.46 5.09
N ASP A 75 13.28 34.19 4.76
CA ASP A 75 13.87 33.54 3.57
C ASP A 75 12.83 32.91 2.63
N GLY A 76 11.56 32.81 3.05
CA GLY A 76 10.47 32.33 2.17
C GLY A 76 10.55 30.84 1.83
N THR A 77 11.20 30.02 2.66
CA THR A 77 11.53 28.63 2.33
C THR A 77 10.47 27.59 2.73
N TYR A 78 9.68 27.81 3.77
CA TYR A 78 8.68 26.85 4.24
C TYR A 78 7.50 27.52 4.94
N TYR A 79 6.34 26.88 4.86
CA TYR A 79 5.16 27.16 5.67
C TYR A 79 5.28 26.37 6.98
N LYS A 80 5.02 27.04 8.10
CA LYS A 80 5.08 26.43 9.43
C LYS A 80 3.80 26.70 10.18
N TYR A 81 3.32 25.67 10.86
CA TYR A 81 2.23 25.80 11.82
C TYR A 81 2.45 24.87 13.01
N ARG A 82 1.86 25.26 14.12
CA ARG A 82 1.77 24.39 15.29
C ARG A 82 0.65 23.39 15.03
N ALA A 83 0.97 22.11 15.03
CA ALA A 83 -0.06 21.08 14.97
C ALA A 83 -0.96 21.24 16.20
N PRO A 84 -2.29 21.29 16.03
CA PRO A 84 -3.21 21.34 17.15
C PRO A 84 -2.96 20.22 18.17
N VAL A 85 -2.89 20.63 19.44
CA VAL A 85 -2.88 19.82 20.67
C VAL A 85 -4.08 18.85 20.65
N PRO A 86 -4.08 17.68 21.36
CA PRO A 86 -4.97 16.55 21.03
C PRO A 86 -6.45 16.70 21.46
N ASP A 87 -7.03 17.90 21.38
CA ASP A 87 -8.49 18.15 21.57
C ASP A 87 -9.30 17.90 20.27
N PHE A 88 -8.85 16.99 19.42
CA PHE A 88 -9.71 16.49 18.33
C PHE A 88 -10.69 15.49 18.90
N SER A 89 -11.93 15.52 18.43
CA SER A 89 -12.88 14.45 18.73
C SER A 89 -12.38 13.10 18.19
N GLY A 90 -12.84 12.04 18.84
CA GLY A 90 -12.45 10.67 18.53
C GLY A 90 -11.28 10.13 19.34
N HIS A 91 -10.79 8.96 18.92
CA HIS A 91 -9.76 8.22 19.65
C HIS A 91 -8.48 8.12 18.82
N THR A 92 -7.36 8.63 19.32
CA THR A 92 -6.07 8.61 18.60
C THR A 92 -5.12 7.59 19.21
N VAL A 93 -4.53 6.73 18.38
CA VAL A 93 -3.52 5.73 18.76
C VAL A 93 -2.22 5.93 17.97
N LEU A 94 -1.14 5.27 18.38
CA LEU A 94 0.16 5.34 17.70
C LEU A 94 0.70 6.78 17.60
N HIS A 95 0.41 7.63 18.60
CA HIS A 95 0.71 9.06 18.56
C HIS A 95 2.04 9.44 19.23
N GLN A 96 2.82 8.49 19.74
CA GLN A 96 4.02 8.75 20.56
C GLN A 96 5.12 9.51 19.81
N LYS A 97 5.10 9.47 18.47
CA LYS A 97 6.06 10.19 17.61
C LYS A 97 5.47 11.42 16.95
N ARG A 98 4.19 11.73 17.21
CA ARG A 98 3.51 12.89 16.62
C ARG A 98 4.25 14.16 17.00
N GLN A 99 4.41 15.06 16.03
CA GLN A 99 5.14 16.31 16.22
C GLN A 99 4.17 17.45 16.57
N ASP A 100 4.58 18.32 17.49
CA ASP A 100 3.83 19.52 17.86
C ASP A 100 3.91 20.62 16.79
N ILE A 101 4.89 20.53 15.90
CA ILE A 101 5.14 21.50 14.84
C ILE A 101 5.24 20.72 13.53
N MET A 102 4.49 21.18 12.53
CA MET A 102 4.59 20.68 11.17
C MET A 102 5.14 21.77 10.27
N VAL A 103 5.95 21.35 9.29
CA VAL A 103 6.49 22.20 8.24
C VAL A 103 6.10 21.64 6.88
N ILE A 104 5.75 22.54 5.96
CA ILE A 104 5.48 22.21 4.56
C ILE A 104 6.38 23.10 3.71
N ALA A 105 7.26 22.51 2.91
CA ALA A 105 8.17 23.27 2.06
C ALA A 105 7.41 24.11 1.03
N SER A 106 7.93 25.32 0.79
CA SER A 106 7.63 26.07 -0.44
C SER A 106 8.05 25.25 -1.67
N PHE A 107 7.48 25.54 -2.84
CA PHE A 107 7.87 24.83 -4.06
C PHE A 107 9.39 24.90 -4.35
N PRO A 108 10.08 26.07 -4.26
CA PRO A 108 11.53 26.12 -4.48
C PRO A 108 12.33 25.26 -3.50
N THR A 109 11.91 25.21 -2.24
CA THR A 109 12.57 24.37 -1.23
C THR A 109 12.29 22.89 -1.45
N PHE A 110 11.06 22.54 -1.83
CA PHE A 110 10.71 21.18 -2.24
C PHE A 110 11.57 20.73 -3.43
N GLU A 111 11.68 21.54 -4.47
CA GLU A 111 12.45 21.22 -5.68
C GLU A 111 13.94 21.04 -5.36
N HIS A 112 14.51 21.91 -4.51
CA HIS A 112 15.87 21.76 -4.02
C HIS A 112 16.05 20.44 -3.25
N ARG A 113 15.14 20.11 -2.33
CA ARG A 113 15.18 18.85 -1.57
C ARG A 113 15.03 17.63 -2.47
N PHE A 114 14.10 17.66 -3.43
CA PHE A 114 13.91 16.59 -4.41
C PHE A 114 15.20 16.31 -5.17
N ARG A 115 15.89 17.36 -5.62
CA ARG A 115 17.19 17.25 -6.28
C ARG A 115 18.27 16.65 -5.38
N VAL A 116 18.45 17.18 -4.18
CA VAL A 116 19.47 16.71 -3.23
C VAL A 116 19.22 15.26 -2.82
N LEU A 117 17.98 14.91 -2.46
CA LEU A 117 17.62 13.58 -1.96
C LEU A 117 17.57 12.51 -3.07
N SER A 118 17.37 12.91 -4.32
CA SER A 118 17.50 12.03 -5.48
C SER A 118 18.93 12.00 -6.05
N LEU A 119 19.88 12.72 -5.44
CA LEU A 119 21.26 12.85 -5.92
C LEU A 119 21.34 13.34 -7.37
N ASP A 120 20.47 14.29 -7.73
CA ASP A 120 20.30 14.81 -9.08
C ASP A 120 20.01 13.74 -10.16
N ALA A 121 19.56 12.53 -9.78
CA ALA A 121 19.29 11.43 -10.73
C ALA A 121 18.27 11.80 -11.82
N PHE A 122 17.32 12.70 -11.51
CA PHE A 122 16.28 13.16 -12.43
C PHE A 122 16.56 14.56 -13.02
N LYS A 123 17.78 15.09 -12.89
CA LYS A 123 18.14 16.40 -13.42
C LYS A 123 17.86 16.47 -14.93
N GLY A 124 17.16 17.52 -15.36
CA GLY A 124 16.80 17.73 -16.77
C GLY A 124 15.63 16.89 -17.26
N LEU A 125 14.99 16.10 -16.40
CA LEU A 125 13.77 15.37 -16.75
C LEU A 125 12.63 16.38 -17.01
N ASN A 126 12.17 16.43 -18.26
CA ASN A 126 11.06 17.29 -18.67
C ASN A 126 10.16 16.49 -19.63
N THR A 127 9.27 15.69 -19.07
CA THR A 127 8.34 14.88 -19.85
C THR A 127 6.98 14.87 -19.16
N ARG A 128 5.95 15.28 -19.90
CA ARG A 128 4.57 15.21 -19.42
C ARG A 128 4.15 13.75 -19.22
N GLY A 129 3.31 13.53 -18.22
CA GLY A 129 2.77 12.22 -17.92
C GLY A 129 3.60 11.40 -16.93
N LEU A 130 4.70 11.95 -16.39
CA LEU A 130 5.41 11.40 -15.23
C LEU A 130 4.93 12.10 -13.97
N VAL A 131 4.62 11.32 -12.94
CA VAL A 131 4.20 11.85 -11.64
C VAL A 131 4.97 11.10 -10.56
N PHE A 132 5.76 11.81 -9.77
CA PHE A 132 6.35 11.27 -8.55
C PHE A 132 5.33 11.34 -7.44
N SER A 133 5.26 10.34 -6.57
CA SER A 133 4.27 10.35 -5.48
C SER A 133 4.74 9.53 -4.28
N GLY A 134 3.89 9.38 -3.27
CA GLY A 134 4.15 8.58 -2.10
C GLY A 134 5.19 9.17 -1.14
N GLY A 135 5.82 8.29 -0.36
CA GLY A 135 6.62 8.67 0.81
C GLY A 135 7.86 9.53 0.51
N PHE A 136 8.46 9.38 -0.67
CA PHE A 136 9.61 10.21 -1.07
C PHE A 136 9.20 11.66 -1.32
N VAL A 137 8.04 11.89 -1.96
CA VAL A 137 7.49 13.22 -2.18
C VAL A 137 7.07 13.84 -0.85
N THR A 138 6.41 13.07 0.03
CA THR A 138 6.10 13.52 1.39
C THR A 138 7.36 13.95 2.13
N ALA A 139 8.45 13.17 2.07
CA ALA A 139 9.72 13.51 2.72
C ALA A 139 10.27 14.87 2.26
N CYS A 140 10.29 15.09 0.94
CA CYS A 140 10.77 16.35 0.36
C CYS A 140 9.91 17.54 0.84
N LEU A 141 8.61 17.30 1.05
CA LEU A 141 7.67 18.33 1.47
C LEU A 141 7.75 18.62 2.98
N THR A 142 7.83 17.60 3.83
CA THR A 142 7.59 17.76 5.29
C THR A 142 8.83 17.66 6.17
N THR A 143 10.01 17.36 5.63
CA THR A 143 11.24 17.21 6.44
C THR A 143 12.39 18.10 5.98
N SER A 144 13.30 18.44 6.90
CA SER A 144 14.58 19.04 6.51
C SER A 144 15.51 18.02 5.83
N VAL A 145 16.54 18.50 5.10
CA VAL A 145 17.53 17.62 4.44
C VAL A 145 18.26 16.76 5.47
N SER A 146 18.55 17.29 6.66
CA SER A 146 19.17 16.54 7.77
C SER A 146 18.26 15.46 8.36
N GLU A 147 16.95 15.68 8.34
CA GLU A 147 15.94 14.74 8.87
C GLU A 147 15.48 13.72 7.82
N ALA A 148 15.81 13.94 6.54
CA ALA A 148 15.44 13.05 5.43
C ALA A 148 16.01 11.62 5.57
N ASN A 149 16.96 11.40 6.49
CA ASN A 149 17.42 10.07 6.91
C ASN A 149 16.27 9.20 7.46
N ALA A 150 15.26 9.79 8.11
CA ALA A 150 14.06 9.09 8.57
C ALA A 150 13.21 8.51 7.40
N TYR A 151 13.52 8.94 6.17
CA TYR A 151 12.87 8.50 4.94
C TYR A 151 13.83 7.74 4.02
N SER A 152 15.03 7.37 4.49
CA SER A 152 16.03 6.59 3.73
C SER A 152 15.50 5.26 3.20
N ASP A 153 14.48 4.71 3.87
CA ASP A 153 13.75 3.50 3.50
C ASP A 153 12.57 3.75 2.53
N SER A 154 12.39 4.98 2.03
CA SER A 154 11.38 5.29 1.01
C SER A 154 11.93 5.03 -0.37
N ASP A 155 11.23 4.18 -1.10
CA ASP A 155 11.41 4.03 -2.54
C ASP A 155 10.90 5.31 -3.25
N ILE A 156 11.41 5.55 -4.47
CA ILE A 156 10.97 6.66 -5.32
C ILE A 156 9.90 6.11 -6.27
N ASP A 157 8.64 6.38 -5.96
CA ASP A 157 7.49 5.91 -6.74
C ASP A 157 7.16 6.86 -7.89
N ILE A 158 7.12 6.31 -9.10
CA ILE A 158 6.85 7.00 -10.36
C ILE A 158 5.61 6.38 -10.99
N PHE A 159 4.61 7.22 -11.21
CA PHE A 159 3.34 6.91 -11.82
C PHE A 159 3.24 7.55 -13.20
N LEU A 160 2.32 7.03 -14.03
CA LEU A 160 2.11 7.51 -15.38
C LEU A 160 0.68 7.98 -15.61
N THR A 161 0.55 9.18 -16.18
CA THR A 161 -0.72 9.82 -16.55
C THR A 161 -0.83 10.01 -18.07
N VAL A 162 -0.68 8.90 -18.81
CA VAL A 162 -0.65 8.89 -20.27
C VAL A 162 -1.77 8.02 -20.85
N PRO A 163 -2.37 8.39 -21.99
CA PRO A 163 -3.59 7.74 -22.48
C PRO A 163 -3.36 6.39 -23.17
N SER A 164 -2.11 5.92 -23.30
CA SER A 164 -1.86 4.63 -23.96
C SER A 164 -0.58 3.93 -23.49
N PRO A 165 -0.55 2.57 -23.53
CA PRO A 165 0.64 1.76 -23.31
C PRO A 165 1.86 2.18 -24.14
N ARG A 166 1.64 2.55 -25.41
CA ARG A 166 2.72 2.98 -26.32
C ARG A 166 3.39 4.26 -25.84
N LEU A 167 2.61 5.23 -25.35
CA LEU A 167 3.15 6.47 -24.79
C LEU A 167 3.86 6.20 -23.46
N ALA A 168 3.31 5.32 -22.62
CA ALA A 168 3.95 4.91 -21.38
C ALA A 168 5.37 4.35 -21.61
N THR A 169 5.52 3.42 -22.55
CA THR A 169 6.85 2.89 -22.91
C THR A 169 7.80 3.98 -23.42
N LYS A 170 7.33 4.97 -24.19
CA LYS A 170 8.17 6.09 -24.66
C LYS A 170 8.63 6.98 -23.49
N VAL A 171 7.72 7.35 -22.61
CA VAL A 171 7.99 8.17 -21.42
C VAL A 171 9.01 7.49 -20.52
N VAL A 172 8.84 6.19 -20.27
CA VAL A 172 9.77 5.40 -19.47
C VAL A 172 11.13 5.21 -20.14
N SER A 173 11.16 5.11 -21.48
CA SER A 173 12.43 5.07 -22.23
C SER A 173 13.20 6.39 -22.10
N HIS A 174 12.51 7.53 -22.11
CA HIS A 174 13.13 8.82 -21.85
C HIS A 174 13.67 8.92 -20.42
N LEU A 175 12.89 8.48 -19.42
CA LEU A 175 13.34 8.38 -18.02
C LEU A 175 14.63 7.55 -17.89
N GLN A 176 14.71 6.39 -18.54
CA GLN A 176 15.93 5.56 -18.56
C GLN A 176 17.13 6.33 -19.12
N GLY A 177 16.93 7.10 -20.20
CA GLY A 177 17.98 7.93 -20.79
C GLY A 177 18.50 9.00 -19.83
N VAL A 178 17.59 9.66 -19.09
CA VAL A 178 17.95 10.65 -18.07
C VAL A 178 18.72 10.01 -16.91
N LEU A 179 18.24 8.87 -16.40
CA LEU A 179 18.92 8.13 -15.33
C LEU A 179 20.34 7.70 -15.74
N ARG A 180 20.50 7.13 -16.93
CA ARG A 180 21.83 6.76 -17.47
C ARG A 180 22.78 7.94 -17.65
N HIS A 181 22.22 9.12 -17.96
CA HIS A 181 23.02 10.33 -18.13
C HIS A 181 23.51 10.89 -16.78
N ASN A 182 22.65 10.89 -15.77
CA ASN A 182 22.92 11.55 -14.49
C ASN A 182 23.58 10.63 -13.46
N VAL A 183 23.32 9.33 -13.51
CA VAL A 183 23.82 8.35 -12.55
C VAL A 183 25.06 7.67 -13.13
N PRO A 184 26.24 7.80 -12.49
CA PRO A 184 27.46 7.12 -12.94
C PRO A 184 27.25 5.61 -13.02
N ASP A 185 27.83 4.96 -14.04
CA ASP A 185 27.80 3.49 -14.22
C ASP A 185 26.43 2.84 -13.94
N PHE A 186 25.35 3.50 -14.37
CA PHE A 186 23.97 3.14 -14.03
C PHE A 186 23.66 1.66 -14.28
N ASP A 187 23.96 1.16 -15.49
CA ASP A 187 23.63 -0.22 -15.88
C ASP A 187 24.43 -1.28 -15.09
N ALA A 188 25.59 -0.92 -14.53
CA ALA A 188 26.37 -1.81 -13.66
C ALA A 188 25.87 -1.82 -12.21
N ASN A 189 25.19 -0.75 -11.79
CA ASN A 189 24.83 -0.51 -10.39
C ASN A 189 23.33 -0.57 -10.11
N PHE A 190 22.49 -0.58 -11.14
CA PHE A 190 21.05 -0.73 -11.00
C PHE A 190 20.56 -1.98 -11.72
N ARG A 191 19.94 -2.88 -10.95
CA ARG A 191 19.26 -4.05 -11.49
C ARG A 191 17.81 -3.72 -11.77
N THR A 192 17.32 -4.02 -12.97
CA THR A 192 15.90 -3.87 -13.30
C THR A 192 15.17 -5.16 -12.95
N LEU A 193 14.19 -5.06 -12.07
CA LEU A 193 13.30 -6.15 -11.66
C LEU A 193 11.88 -5.79 -12.07
N ARG A 194 11.13 -6.73 -12.65
CA ARG A 194 9.76 -6.48 -13.11
C ARG A 194 8.79 -7.48 -12.50
N THR A 195 7.76 -6.96 -11.83
CA THR A 195 6.57 -7.71 -11.42
C THR A 195 5.38 -7.31 -12.32
N PRO A 196 4.21 -7.95 -12.20
CA PRO A 196 3.03 -7.56 -12.98
C PRO A 196 2.55 -6.13 -12.69
N GLY A 197 2.89 -5.58 -11.53
CA GLY A 197 2.44 -4.27 -11.08
C GLY A 197 3.49 -3.17 -11.13
N VAL A 198 4.78 -3.50 -11.11
CA VAL A 198 5.86 -2.52 -10.89
C VAL A 198 7.13 -2.93 -11.62
N ILE A 199 7.84 -1.97 -12.20
CA ILE A 199 9.25 -2.11 -12.57
C ILE A 199 10.08 -1.45 -11.47
N THR A 200 10.89 -2.23 -10.76
CA THR A 200 11.76 -1.74 -9.68
C THR A 200 13.21 -1.73 -10.15
N LEU A 201 13.85 -0.56 -10.09
CA LEU A 201 15.29 -0.40 -10.18
C LEU A 201 15.90 -0.55 -8.79
N VAL A 202 16.70 -1.60 -8.59
CA VAL A 202 17.36 -1.87 -7.31
C VAL A 202 18.83 -1.48 -7.39
N PRO A 203 19.30 -0.49 -6.60
CA PRO A 203 20.71 -0.14 -6.53
C PRO A 203 21.55 -1.25 -5.89
N SER A 204 22.82 -1.33 -6.28
CA SER A 204 23.84 -2.16 -5.64
C SER A 204 24.07 -1.72 -4.19
N ALA A 205 24.64 -2.61 -3.36
CA ALA A 205 24.95 -2.29 -1.97
C ALA A 205 25.86 -1.06 -1.83
N GLU A 206 26.81 -0.89 -2.77
CA GLU A 206 27.66 0.29 -2.84
C GLU A 206 26.85 1.57 -3.10
N TYR A 207 25.90 1.53 -4.04
CA TYR A 207 25.07 2.69 -4.37
C TYR A 207 24.07 3.02 -3.27
N ILE A 208 23.53 2.01 -2.58
CA ILE A 208 22.76 2.21 -1.35
C ILE A 208 23.59 2.98 -0.31
N GLY A 209 24.86 2.59 -0.11
CA GLY A 209 25.79 3.29 0.79
C GLY A 209 26.09 4.74 0.39
N ARG A 210 25.93 5.09 -0.89
CA ARG A 210 26.05 6.47 -1.42
C ARG A 210 24.74 7.27 -1.32
N GLY A 211 23.66 6.68 -0.82
CA GLY A 211 22.36 7.33 -0.65
C GLY A 211 21.37 7.11 -1.80
N TYR A 212 21.72 6.32 -2.82
CA TYR A 212 20.76 5.94 -3.86
C TYR A 212 19.69 5.00 -3.30
N ARG A 213 18.47 5.15 -3.81
CA ARG A 213 17.29 4.42 -3.36
C ARG A 213 16.69 3.62 -4.50
N LYS A 214 15.79 2.69 -4.18
CA LYS A 214 15.04 2.00 -5.24
C LYS A 214 14.14 2.99 -5.95
N ILE A 215 13.96 2.81 -7.25
CA ILE A 215 13.01 3.56 -8.06
C ILE A 215 11.96 2.58 -8.55
N GLN A 216 10.69 2.89 -8.31
CA GLN A 216 9.56 2.04 -8.67
C GLN A 216 8.70 2.72 -9.71
N ILE A 217 8.54 2.11 -10.88
CA ILE A 217 7.67 2.59 -11.94
C ILE A 217 6.40 1.75 -11.90
N ILE A 218 5.30 2.38 -11.51
CA ILE A 218 4.00 1.72 -11.36
C ILE A 218 3.42 1.42 -12.73
N MET A 219 3.10 0.15 -12.98
CA MET A 219 2.58 -0.35 -14.26
C MET A 219 1.04 -0.26 -14.32
N VAL A 220 0.49 0.90 -13.94
CA VAL A 220 -0.93 1.24 -14.07
C VAL A 220 -1.01 2.61 -14.71
N LEU A 221 -1.85 2.77 -15.73
CA LEU A 221 -2.03 4.04 -16.41
C LEU A 221 -3.15 4.82 -15.74
N TYR A 222 -2.81 5.89 -15.02
CA TYR A 222 -3.79 6.77 -14.43
C TYR A 222 -4.23 7.83 -15.45
N ASP A 223 -5.41 8.41 -15.26
CA ASP A 223 -5.88 9.48 -16.15
C ASP A 223 -5.27 10.84 -15.76
N THR A 224 -5.12 11.09 -14.46
CA THR A 224 -4.66 12.36 -13.88
C THR A 224 -3.86 12.16 -12.58
N PRO A 225 -3.09 13.18 -12.12
CA PRO A 225 -2.45 13.13 -10.80
C PRO A 225 -3.41 13.02 -9.62
N SER A 226 -4.64 13.56 -9.72
CA SER A 226 -5.64 13.40 -8.64
C SER A 226 -6.06 11.94 -8.48
N ASP A 227 -6.15 11.19 -9.58
CA ASP A 227 -6.46 9.75 -9.52
C ASP A 227 -5.40 9.00 -8.73
N ILE A 228 -4.11 9.31 -8.95
CA ILE A 228 -3.00 8.68 -8.22
C ILE A 228 -3.15 8.91 -6.71
N VAL A 229 -3.32 10.16 -6.29
CA VAL A 229 -3.38 10.49 -4.85
C VAL A 229 -4.65 10.01 -4.18
N ALA A 230 -5.76 9.86 -4.93
CA ALA A 230 -7.00 9.33 -4.39
C ALA A 230 -6.89 7.83 -4.04
N HIS A 231 -5.97 7.11 -4.71
CA HIS A 231 -5.85 5.64 -4.62
C HIS A 231 -4.83 5.13 -3.59
N PHE A 232 -4.22 6.01 -2.80
CA PHE A 232 -3.36 5.58 -1.69
C PHE A 232 -4.16 5.12 -0.49
N ASP A 233 -3.51 4.31 0.33
CA ASP A 233 -4.03 3.73 1.57
C ASP A 233 -3.85 4.64 2.80
N LEU A 234 -2.83 5.48 2.82
CA LEU A 234 -2.56 6.40 3.93
C LEU A 234 -2.60 7.85 3.53
N ASP A 235 -3.21 8.67 4.37
CA ASP A 235 -3.37 10.10 4.11
C ASP A 235 -2.06 10.86 3.87
N PRO A 236 -1.00 10.74 4.69
CA PRO A 236 0.20 11.57 4.53
C PRO A 236 0.98 11.30 3.24
N VAL A 237 0.66 10.23 2.51
CA VAL A 237 1.31 9.90 1.23
C VAL A 237 0.56 10.40 0.01
N CYS A 238 -0.61 11.02 0.19
CA CYS A 238 -1.47 11.49 -0.88
C CYS A 238 -0.99 12.83 -1.46
N VAL A 239 0.25 12.83 -1.94
CA VAL A 239 0.95 13.96 -2.54
C VAL A 239 1.55 13.56 -3.88
N ALA A 240 1.48 14.43 -4.89
CA ALA A 240 1.97 14.16 -6.24
C ALA A 240 2.79 15.32 -6.79
N TYR A 241 3.90 15.01 -7.46
CA TYR A 241 4.77 15.97 -8.11
C TYR A 241 4.88 15.65 -9.61
N ASP A 242 4.37 16.52 -10.48
CA ASP A 242 4.30 16.32 -11.94
C ASP A 242 5.46 16.98 -12.71
N LEU A 243 6.56 17.28 -12.02
CA LEU A 243 7.71 18.09 -12.49
C LEU A 243 7.41 19.58 -12.69
N THR A 244 6.16 20.01 -12.59
CA THR A 244 5.76 21.42 -12.68
C THR A 244 5.32 21.95 -11.33
N ASP A 245 4.56 21.18 -10.56
CA ASP A 245 4.05 21.57 -9.25
C ASP A 245 3.86 20.34 -8.35
N VAL A 246 3.72 20.59 -7.05
CA VAL A 246 3.34 19.61 -6.05
C VAL A 246 1.88 19.81 -5.69
N TYR A 247 1.12 18.73 -5.77
CA TYR A 247 -0.29 18.69 -5.44
C TYR A 247 -0.51 17.85 -4.18
N ILE A 248 -1.33 18.34 -3.26
CA ILE A 248 -1.63 17.71 -1.97
C ILE A 248 -3.13 17.40 -1.94
N ALA A 249 -3.52 16.14 -1.74
CA ALA A 249 -4.92 15.79 -1.56
C ALA A 249 -5.46 16.38 -0.25
N PRO A 250 -6.78 16.68 -0.14
CA PRO A 250 -7.36 17.19 1.10
C PRO A 250 -7.11 16.32 2.33
N ARG A 251 -7.17 14.99 2.17
CA ARG A 251 -6.80 14.03 3.22
C ARG A 251 -5.34 14.14 3.64
N ALA A 252 -4.40 14.32 2.70
CA ALA A 252 -2.99 14.56 3.04
C ALA A 252 -2.84 15.87 3.83
N MET A 253 -3.47 16.95 3.36
CA MET A 253 -3.41 18.24 4.05
C MET A 253 -4.00 18.14 5.46
N ARG A 254 -5.14 17.46 5.61
CA ARG A 254 -5.76 17.18 6.90
C ARG A 254 -4.81 16.37 7.79
N SER A 255 -4.15 15.34 7.27
CA SER A 255 -3.19 14.54 8.04
C SER A 255 -1.93 15.29 8.44
N PHE A 256 -1.48 16.25 7.62
CA PHE A 256 -0.39 17.13 7.99
C PHE A 256 -0.82 18.05 9.14
N TRP A 257 -2.07 18.51 9.12
CA TRP A 257 -2.63 19.35 10.17
C TRP A 257 -2.81 18.59 11.49
N THR A 258 -3.49 17.45 11.43
CA THR A 258 -3.81 16.63 12.61
C THR A 258 -2.65 15.73 13.04
N GLY A 259 -1.60 15.57 12.26
CA GLY A 259 -0.54 14.57 12.53
C GLY A 259 -1.09 13.15 12.61
N SER A 260 -2.18 12.84 11.90
CA SER A 260 -2.83 11.53 11.94
C SER A 260 -3.47 11.16 10.60
N THR A 261 -3.47 9.87 10.27
CA THR A 261 -4.36 9.29 9.25
C THR A 261 -5.72 9.05 9.87
N TYR A 262 -6.79 9.43 9.18
CA TYR A 262 -8.16 9.15 9.63
C TYR A 262 -8.53 7.69 9.30
N ALA A 263 -8.98 6.95 10.31
CA ALA A 263 -9.30 5.54 10.17
C ALA A 263 -10.56 5.37 9.32
N THR A 264 -10.41 4.61 8.24
CA THR A 264 -11.45 4.26 7.27
C THR A 264 -11.19 2.82 6.80
N ASP A 265 -12.00 2.29 5.88
CA ASP A 265 -11.76 0.95 5.29
C ASP A 265 -10.38 0.84 4.62
N ALA A 266 -9.83 1.96 4.17
CA ALA A 266 -8.47 2.05 3.65
C ALA A 266 -7.40 1.56 4.64
N LEU A 267 -7.64 1.74 5.94
CA LEU A 267 -6.75 1.27 6.99
C LEU A 267 -6.73 -0.27 7.02
N CYS A 268 -7.90 -0.90 6.91
CA CYS A 268 -8.07 -2.36 6.91
C CYS A 268 -7.37 -3.02 5.71
N ALA A 269 -7.36 -2.33 4.56
CA ALA A 269 -6.69 -2.76 3.34
C ALA A 269 -5.17 -2.45 3.31
N SER A 270 -4.64 -1.69 4.29
CA SER A 270 -3.21 -1.40 4.38
C SER A 270 -2.42 -2.58 4.99
N ASN A 271 -1.14 -2.36 5.27
CA ASN A 271 -0.31 -3.32 5.99
C ASN A 271 0.31 -2.69 7.25
N ALA A 272 0.36 -3.48 8.32
CA ALA A 272 0.82 -3.01 9.62
C ALA A 272 2.22 -2.40 9.61
N GLN A 273 3.14 -2.96 8.81
CA GLN A 273 4.49 -2.41 8.65
C GLN A 273 4.48 -0.98 8.09
N ARG A 274 3.56 -0.66 7.18
CA ARG A 274 3.41 0.68 6.60
C ARG A 274 2.75 1.63 7.58
N ILE A 275 1.76 1.18 8.35
CA ILE A 275 1.20 1.96 9.47
C ILE A 275 2.30 2.34 10.47
N LEU A 276 3.08 1.37 10.95
CA LEU A 276 4.17 1.62 11.88
C LEU A 276 5.28 2.49 11.28
N LYS A 277 5.56 2.35 9.98
CA LYS A 277 6.49 3.23 9.25
C LYS A 277 6.06 4.69 9.28
N TYR A 278 4.78 4.99 9.06
CA TYR A 278 4.28 6.37 9.13
C TYR A 278 4.07 6.86 10.56
N CYS A 279 3.78 5.97 11.51
CA CYS A 279 3.85 6.28 12.93
C CYS A 279 5.24 6.77 13.33
N ARG A 280 6.33 6.07 12.93
CA ARG A 280 7.71 6.53 13.15
C ARG A 280 8.02 7.92 12.56
N ARG A 281 7.26 8.33 11.54
CA ARG A 281 7.38 9.62 10.86
C ARG A 281 6.47 10.70 11.43
N GLY A 282 5.79 10.40 12.54
CA GLY A 282 4.95 11.35 13.27
C GLY A 282 3.49 11.37 12.85
N PHE A 283 3.01 10.35 12.13
CA PHE A 283 1.60 10.22 11.75
C PHE A 283 0.91 9.12 12.54
N ALA A 284 0.04 9.53 13.46
CA ALA A 284 -0.81 8.65 14.26
C ALA A 284 -1.97 8.05 13.43
N VAL A 285 -2.80 7.22 14.05
CA VAL A 285 -4.10 6.80 13.50
C VAL A 285 -5.20 7.35 14.41
N ARG A 286 -6.21 7.99 13.82
CA ARG A 286 -7.33 8.58 14.56
C ARG A 286 -8.64 7.95 14.10
N PHE A 287 -9.42 7.44 15.05
CA PHE A 287 -10.76 6.92 14.86
C PHE A 287 -11.81 8.02 15.04
N PRO A 288 -12.94 7.96 14.31
CA PRO A 288 -14.10 8.79 14.61
C PRO A 288 -14.52 8.62 16.07
N ASP A 289 -15.17 9.64 16.66
CA ASP A 289 -15.84 9.44 17.94
C ASP A 289 -16.96 8.42 17.78
N ALA A 290 -16.98 7.43 18.67
CA ALA A 290 -17.97 6.34 18.66
C ALA A 290 -19.40 6.84 18.96
N SER A 291 -19.55 8.14 19.27
CA SER A 291 -20.80 8.85 19.49
C SER A 291 -21.49 9.30 18.20
N TYR A 292 -20.92 9.08 17.01
CA TYR A 292 -21.65 9.26 15.76
C TYR A 292 -22.90 8.39 15.80
N GLU A 293 -24.05 9.07 15.78
CA GLU A 293 -25.43 8.60 15.95
C GLU A 293 -25.75 7.37 15.10
N TYR A 294 -25.28 6.20 15.51
CA TYR A 294 -25.92 4.96 15.16
C TYR A 294 -27.05 4.78 16.17
N GLU A 295 -28.25 5.28 15.85
CA GLU A 295 -29.45 4.72 16.47
C GLU A 295 -29.66 3.34 15.83
N PRO A 296 -29.32 2.23 16.50
CA PRO A 296 -29.65 0.94 15.98
C PRO A 296 -31.17 0.86 15.92
N GLU A 297 -31.75 0.53 14.77
CA GLU A 297 -33.16 0.12 14.73
C GLU A 297 -33.38 -1.18 15.54
N ASP A 298 -32.31 -1.85 16.00
CA ASP A 298 -32.33 -3.05 16.83
C ASP A 298 -31.37 -2.97 18.04
N ASN A 299 -31.94 -3.05 19.25
CA ASN A 299 -31.28 -3.09 20.58
C ASN A 299 -30.13 -4.11 20.77
N GLU A 300 -29.78 -4.93 19.76
CA GLU A 300 -28.70 -5.93 19.83
C GLU A 300 -27.33 -5.39 19.37
N MET A 301 -27.28 -4.37 18.51
CA MET A 301 -26.01 -3.83 17.99
C MET A 301 -25.35 -2.82 18.95
N GLU A 302 -26.16 -2.08 19.72
CA GLU A 302 -25.70 -1.16 20.79
C GLU A 302 -24.84 -1.87 21.85
N GLY A 303 -25.06 -3.18 22.05
CA GLY A 303 -24.28 -4.01 22.96
C GLY A 303 -22.93 -4.52 22.41
N ARG A 304 -22.64 -4.35 21.11
CA ARG A 304 -21.47 -4.93 20.43
C ARG A 304 -20.44 -3.91 19.97
N VAL A 305 -20.75 -2.62 19.97
CA VAL A 305 -19.75 -1.56 19.74
C VAL A 305 -18.87 -1.50 21.00
N LEU A 306 -17.76 -2.24 21.00
CA LEU A 306 -16.67 -1.90 21.91
C LEU A 306 -16.24 -0.48 21.56
N THR A 307 -16.27 0.43 22.53
CA THR A 307 -15.55 1.68 22.39
C THR A 307 -14.10 1.32 22.09
N VAL A 308 -13.50 1.86 21.02
CA VAL A 308 -12.11 1.57 20.60
C VAL A 308 -11.15 1.58 21.80
N ALA A 309 -11.35 2.52 22.72
CA ALA A 309 -10.68 2.62 24.02
C ALA A 309 -10.72 1.33 24.85
N LYS A 310 -11.91 0.74 25.04
CA LYS A 310 -12.10 -0.48 25.82
C LYS A 310 -11.33 -1.65 25.22
N ARG A 311 -11.38 -1.82 23.89
CA ARG A 311 -10.63 -2.89 23.24
C ARG A 311 -9.12 -2.68 23.38
N LEU A 312 -8.65 -1.44 23.27
CA LEU A 312 -7.24 -1.11 23.47
C LEU A 312 -6.78 -1.44 24.89
N ASP A 313 -7.58 -1.16 25.91
CA ASP A 313 -7.25 -1.47 27.31
C ASP A 313 -7.19 -2.99 27.57
N GLU A 314 -8.16 -3.73 27.04
CA GLU A 314 -8.21 -5.20 27.13
C GLU A 314 -6.98 -5.84 26.46
N GLU A 315 -6.69 -5.45 25.22
CA GLU A 315 -5.57 -6.03 24.47
C GLU A 315 -4.21 -5.53 24.99
N THR A 316 -4.13 -4.33 25.57
CA THR A 316 -2.93 -3.88 26.27
C THR A 316 -2.63 -4.78 27.47
N SER A 317 -3.66 -5.13 28.25
CA SER A 317 -3.52 -6.04 29.39
C SER A 317 -3.10 -7.45 28.94
N PHE A 318 -3.69 -7.96 27.84
CA PHE A 318 -3.30 -9.23 27.24
C PHE A 318 -1.84 -9.26 26.78
N VAL A 319 -1.40 -8.25 26.03
CA VAL A 319 -0.01 -8.15 25.54
C VAL A 319 0.97 -8.02 26.70
N HIS A 320 0.63 -7.26 27.75
CA HIS A 320 1.47 -7.15 28.94
C HIS A 320 1.60 -8.49 29.68
N SER A 321 0.50 -9.25 29.83
CA SER A 321 0.57 -10.60 30.39
C SER A 321 1.45 -11.52 29.55
N ALA A 322 1.30 -11.48 28.21
CA ALA A 322 2.12 -12.29 27.30
C ALA A 322 3.62 -11.95 27.40
N LEU A 323 3.96 -10.69 27.69
CA LEU A 323 5.33 -10.25 27.92
C LEU A 323 5.91 -10.77 29.24
N LEU A 324 5.12 -10.77 30.32
CA LEU A 324 5.54 -11.29 31.63
C LEU A 324 5.84 -12.80 31.60
N ASP A 325 5.16 -13.54 30.72
CA ASP A 325 5.36 -14.97 30.50
C ASP A 325 6.59 -15.30 29.62
N LEU A 326 7.36 -14.29 29.18
CA LEU A 326 8.64 -14.48 28.49
C LEU A 326 9.78 -14.22 29.48
N GLU A 327 10.90 -14.91 29.36
CA GLU A 327 12.13 -14.54 30.07
C GLU A 327 12.87 -13.46 29.25
N PRO A 328 13.25 -12.29 29.82
CA PRO A 328 13.33 -11.91 31.23
C PRO A 328 12.14 -11.08 31.80
N GLY A 329 10.94 -11.20 31.26
CA GLY A 329 9.71 -10.52 31.73
C GLY A 329 9.60 -9.05 31.32
N HIS A 330 10.50 -8.58 30.44
CA HIS A 330 10.49 -7.23 29.89
C HIS A 330 10.95 -7.24 28.43
N ILE A 331 10.54 -6.23 27.67
CA ILE A 331 10.77 -6.19 26.22
C ILE A 331 12.25 -5.92 25.92
N THR A 332 12.83 -6.73 25.03
CA THR A 332 14.22 -6.65 24.56
C THR A 332 14.28 -6.94 23.07
N ALA A 333 15.36 -6.55 22.39
CA ALA A 333 15.53 -6.85 20.96
C ALA A 333 15.47 -8.36 20.63
N LYS A 334 15.75 -9.23 21.61
CA LYS A 334 15.74 -10.69 21.42
C LYS A 334 14.33 -11.29 21.48
N ASN A 335 13.45 -10.76 22.34
CA ASN A 335 12.13 -11.36 22.59
C ASN A 335 10.97 -10.62 21.90
N VAL A 336 11.21 -9.50 21.21
CA VAL A 336 10.18 -8.80 20.41
C VAL A 336 9.53 -9.73 19.38
N TYR A 337 10.32 -10.57 18.71
CA TYR A 337 9.79 -11.55 17.75
C TYR A 337 8.88 -12.57 18.43
N ASP A 338 9.36 -13.19 19.50
CA ASP A 338 8.61 -14.20 20.26
C ASP A 338 7.31 -13.62 20.83
N LEU A 339 7.35 -12.38 21.32
CA LEU A 339 6.16 -11.69 21.82
C LEU A 339 5.16 -11.40 20.69
N ALA A 340 5.62 -10.85 19.57
CA ALA A 340 4.75 -10.57 18.42
C ALA A 340 4.11 -11.85 17.87
N GLU A 341 4.87 -12.95 17.82
CA GLU A 341 4.34 -14.26 17.42
C GLU A 341 3.32 -14.78 18.44
N ARG A 342 3.62 -14.71 19.74
CA ARG A 342 2.74 -15.18 20.82
C ARG A 342 1.42 -14.42 20.84
N VAL A 343 1.46 -13.09 20.75
CA VAL A 343 0.28 -12.22 20.73
C VAL A 343 -0.59 -12.45 19.50
N ARG A 344 0.02 -12.90 18.39
CA ARG A 344 -0.69 -13.27 17.16
C ARG A 344 -1.30 -14.68 17.21
N ARG A 345 -1.00 -15.51 18.22
CA ARG A 345 -1.60 -16.85 18.33
C ARG A 345 -3.10 -16.72 18.59
N GLY A 346 -3.91 -17.24 17.67
CA GLY A 346 -5.37 -17.15 17.72
C GLY A 346 -5.97 -16.07 16.80
N SER A 347 -5.13 -15.21 16.20
CA SER A 347 -5.57 -14.26 15.17
C SER A 347 -5.94 -14.99 13.87
N HIS A 348 -7.05 -14.59 13.23
CA HIS A 348 -7.52 -15.12 11.96
C HIS A 348 -7.30 -14.10 10.84
N GLY A 349 -6.04 -13.85 10.45
CA GLY A 349 -5.74 -12.94 9.34
C GLY A 349 -4.48 -12.10 9.55
N GLN A 350 -4.50 -10.88 9.00
CA GLN A 350 -3.47 -9.85 9.23
C GLN A 350 -3.81 -8.98 10.45
N TRP A 351 -2.78 -8.27 10.92
CA TRP A 351 -2.88 -7.30 12.02
C TRP A 351 -3.95 -6.22 11.83
N LEU A 352 -4.39 -5.95 10.59
CA LEU A 352 -5.40 -4.93 10.29
C LEU A 352 -6.75 -5.53 9.89
N HIS A 353 -6.94 -6.86 9.98
CA HIS A 353 -8.20 -7.49 9.58
C HIS A 353 -9.28 -7.49 10.67
N SER A 354 -8.92 -7.17 11.93
CA SER A 354 -9.85 -6.99 13.04
C SER A 354 -9.38 -5.85 13.96
N LEU A 355 -10.30 -5.22 14.68
CA LEU A 355 -9.94 -4.22 15.69
C LEU A 355 -9.13 -4.87 16.82
N THR A 356 -9.45 -6.12 17.18
CA THR A 356 -8.71 -6.90 18.19
C THR A 356 -7.23 -7.04 17.82
N ASP A 357 -6.92 -7.48 16.60
CA ASP A 357 -5.53 -7.65 16.15
C ASP A 357 -4.80 -6.31 15.99
N PHE A 358 -5.53 -5.26 15.59
CA PHE A 358 -4.96 -3.92 15.52
C PHE A 358 -4.68 -3.35 16.91
N ALA A 359 -5.55 -3.58 17.89
CA ALA A 359 -5.34 -3.15 19.27
C ALA A 359 -4.12 -3.84 19.90
N ARG A 360 -3.90 -5.13 19.60
CA ARG A 360 -2.66 -5.85 19.94
C ARG A 360 -1.43 -5.22 19.32
N LEU A 361 -1.50 -4.84 18.03
CA LEU A 361 -0.42 -4.13 17.34
C LEU A 361 -0.12 -2.79 18.02
N VAL A 362 -1.14 -2.04 18.41
CA VAL A 362 -1.00 -0.77 19.15
C VAL A 362 -0.33 -1.01 20.51
N ALA A 363 -0.75 -2.03 21.26
CA ALA A 363 -0.14 -2.39 22.53
C ALA A 363 1.35 -2.77 22.38
N LEU A 364 1.70 -3.55 21.35
CA LEU A 364 3.09 -3.88 21.03
C LEU A 364 3.91 -2.62 20.70
N TRP A 365 3.33 -1.70 19.93
CA TRP A 365 3.97 -0.43 19.61
C TRP A 365 4.23 0.41 20.87
N ASN A 366 3.24 0.52 21.77
CA ASN A 366 3.36 1.26 23.01
C ASN A 366 4.54 0.75 23.87
N LEU A 367 4.81 -0.56 23.87
CA LEU A 367 5.94 -1.15 24.59
C LEU A 367 7.33 -0.79 24.05
N VAL A 368 7.43 -0.43 22.76
CA VAL A 368 8.72 -0.20 22.08
C VAL A 368 8.95 1.24 21.65
N SER A 369 7.90 2.06 21.57
CA SER A 369 7.93 3.42 20.98
C SER A 369 8.83 4.42 21.71
N ASP A 370 9.19 4.15 22.96
CA ASP A 370 10.12 4.93 23.78
C ASP A 370 11.56 4.39 23.75
N LYS A 371 11.79 3.22 23.11
CA LYS A 371 13.05 2.48 23.15
C LYS A 371 13.74 2.48 21.79
N VAL A 372 14.83 3.23 21.71
CA VAL A 372 15.66 3.36 20.50
C VAL A 372 16.02 1.99 19.92
N GLY A 373 15.73 1.80 18.64
CA GLY A 373 16.04 0.58 17.89
C GLY A 373 15.02 -0.56 18.02
N LEU A 374 14.23 -0.65 19.10
CA LEU A 374 13.23 -1.71 19.25
C LEU A 374 12.05 -1.56 18.29
N GLU A 375 11.71 -0.33 17.89
CA GLU A 375 10.72 -0.06 16.85
C GLU A 375 11.06 -0.78 15.54
N GLU A 376 12.33 -0.76 15.13
CA GLU A 376 12.77 -1.43 13.90
C GLU A 376 12.70 -2.95 14.02
N VAL A 377 13.02 -3.46 15.20
CA VAL A 377 12.90 -4.89 15.50
C VAL A 377 11.44 -5.31 15.41
N LEU A 378 10.51 -4.52 15.97
CA LEU A 378 9.08 -4.79 15.91
C LEU A 378 8.56 -4.75 14.46
N VAL A 379 8.94 -3.74 13.67
CA VAL A 379 8.57 -3.65 12.25
C VAL A 379 9.05 -4.88 11.47
N ARG A 380 10.28 -5.36 11.73
CA ARG A 380 10.80 -6.59 11.12
C ARG A 380 10.07 -7.85 11.61
N ALA A 381 9.71 -7.91 12.89
CA ALA A 381 8.95 -9.02 13.47
C ALA A 381 7.55 -9.14 12.86
N ILE A 382 6.85 -8.03 12.71
CA ILE A 382 5.52 -7.96 12.09
C ILE A 382 5.57 -8.37 10.62
N LYS A 383 6.66 -8.02 9.91
CA LYS A 383 6.85 -8.40 8.51
C LYS A 383 6.98 -9.92 8.35
N GLY A 384 7.76 -10.57 9.23
CA GLY A 384 8.02 -12.02 9.17
C GLY A 384 9.03 -12.42 8.07
N PRO A 385 9.63 -13.63 8.15
CA PRO A 385 10.73 -14.06 7.27
C PRO A 385 10.33 -14.41 5.83
N TYR A 386 9.04 -14.68 5.57
CA TYR A 386 8.52 -15.09 4.25
C TYR A 386 7.47 -14.12 3.69
N SER A 387 7.56 -12.83 4.00
CA SER A 387 6.63 -11.84 3.46
C SER A 387 6.85 -11.67 1.95
N ALA A 388 6.10 -12.41 1.13
CA ALA A 388 5.87 -11.98 -0.23
C ALA A 388 4.97 -10.74 -0.15
N TYR A 389 5.58 -9.56 -0.34
CA TYR A 389 4.87 -8.28 -0.50
C TYR A 389 3.83 -7.95 0.57
N GLY A 390 4.12 -8.13 1.87
CA GLY A 390 3.27 -7.56 2.94
C GLY A 390 1.82 -8.05 3.03
N PHE A 391 1.39 -8.97 2.16
CA PHE A 391 0.02 -9.49 2.15
C PHE A 391 -0.15 -10.70 3.08
N TYR A 392 0.92 -11.45 3.40
CA TYR A 392 0.84 -12.64 4.25
C TYR A 392 2.03 -12.89 5.18
N SER A 393 1.74 -12.90 6.48
CA SER A 393 2.59 -13.47 7.54
C SER A 393 1.79 -14.48 8.38
N GLU A 394 1.40 -15.63 7.82
CA GLU A 394 0.84 -16.72 8.64
C GLU A 394 1.95 -17.39 9.49
N PRO A 395 1.74 -17.57 10.82
CA PRO A 395 2.66 -18.32 11.67
C PRO A 395 2.75 -19.79 11.25
N GLN A 396 3.95 -20.36 11.28
CA GLN A 396 4.15 -21.81 11.16
C GLN A 396 3.80 -22.51 12.48
N ARG A 397 3.13 -23.67 12.41
CA ARG A 397 3.48 -24.77 13.32
C ARG A 397 4.78 -25.38 12.76
N GLU A 398 5.80 -25.44 13.60
CA GLU A 398 7.15 -25.93 13.30
C GLU A 398 7.19 -26.99 12.20
N CYS A 399 7.65 -26.61 11.01
CA CYS A 399 8.30 -27.56 10.11
C CYS A 399 9.77 -27.57 10.54
N THR A 400 10.09 -28.43 11.49
CA THR A 400 11.48 -28.80 11.78
C THR A 400 12.05 -29.42 10.49
N ASN A 401 13.16 -28.84 10.01
CA ASN A 401 13.89 -29.21 8.78
C ASN A 401 13.52 -28.44 7.50
N ALA A 402 13.50 -27.11 7.53
CA ALA A 402 13.75 -26.33 6.32
C ALA A 402 15.27 -26.25 6.07
N ALA A 403 15.85 -27.32 5.54
CA ALA A 403 17.12 -27.21 4.86
C ALA A 403 16.92 -26.30 3.65
N THR A 404 17.78 -25.31 3.49
CA THR A 404 17.85 -24.42 2.32
C THR A 404 18.14 -25.26 1.07
N VAL A 405 17.10 -25.84 0.46
CA VAL A 405 17.19 -26.42 -0.87
C VAL A 405 17.20 -25.24 -1.83
N CYS A 406 18.32 -25.05 -2.51
CA CYS A 406 18.45 -24.12 -3.62
C CYS A 406 17.59 -24.65 -4.76
N VAL A 407 16.36 -24.15 -4.89
CA VAL A 407 15.57 -24.33 -6.10
C VAL A 407 16.02 -23.23 -7.07
N ASP A 408 16.54 -23.66 -8.21
CA ASP A 408 17.03 -22.77 -9.26
C ASP A 408 15.82 -22.07 -9.92
N THR A 409 15.64 -20.78 -9.67
CA THR A 409 14.58 -19.91 -10.27
C THR A 409 13.13 -20.12 -9.77
N GLU A 410 12.35 -19.02 -9.78
CA GLU A 410 10.95 -18.99 -9.31
C GLU A 410 10.01 -19.87 -10.16
N SER A 411 10.36 -20.12 -11.42
CA SER A 411 9.59 -20.99 -12.30
C SER A 411 9.60 -22.45 -11.85
N ASP A 412 10.74 -22.92 -11.37
CA ASP A 412 10.89 -24.28 -10.83
C ASP A 412 10.08 -24.43 -9.55
N VAL A 413 10.05 -23.41 -8.69
CA VAL A 413 9.21 -23.40 -7.48
C VAL A 413 7.72 -23.53 -7.82
N ILE A 414 7.24 -22.82 -8.85
CA ILE A 414 5.84 -22.92 -9.27
C ILE A 414 5.56 -24.30 -9.87
N LEU A 415 6.43 -24.79 -10.74
CA LEU A 415 6.26 -26.09 -11.38
C LEU A 415 6.24 -27.23 -10.34
N ASP A 416 7.22 -27.25 -9.43
CA ASP A 416 7.32 -28.21 -8.33
C ASP A 416 6.11 -28.12 -7.42
N GLY A 417 5.68 -26.90 -7.08
CA GLY A 417 4.47 -26.66 -6.30
C GLY A 417 3.21 -27.22 -6.96
N LEU A 418 3.06 -27.04 -8.29
CA LEU A 418 1.92 -27.57 -9.07
C LEU A 418 1.93 -29.11 -9.15
N ILE A 419 3.11 -29.73 -9.20
CA ILE A 419 3.24 -31.20 -9.17
C ILE A 419 2.90 -31.73 -7.78
N ALA A 420 3.50 -31.16 -6.73
CA ALA A 420 3.33 -31.59 -5.34
C ALA A 420 1.90 -31.39 -4.83
N SER A 421 1.18 -30.38 -5.34
CA SER A 421 -0.23 -30.14 -5.06
C SER A 421 -1.19 -31.03 -5.85
N GLY A 422 -0.72 -31.73 -6.89
CA GLY A 422 -1.55 -32.59 -7.72
C GLY A 422 -2.26 -31.90 -8.89
N PHE A 423 -2.02 -30.59 -9.12
CA PHE A 423 -2.52 -29.91 -10.32
C PHE A 423 -1.90 -30.51 -11.59
N LEU A 424 -0.64 -30.94 -11.54
CA LEU A 424 0.08 -31.57 -12.66
C LEU A 424 0.64 -32.93 -12.26
N SER A 425 0.66 -33.86 -13.22
CA SER A 425 1.39 -35.13 -13.02
C SER A 425 2.87 -34.95 -13.35
N ALA A 426 3.76 -35.63 -12.62
CA ALA A 426 5.20 -35.61 -12.86
C ALA A 426 5.58 -35.97 -14.32
N ARG A 427 4.85 -36.91 -14.94
CA ARG A 427 5.04 -37.30 -16.36
C ARG A 427 4.72 -36.19 -17.37
N VAL A 428 3.81 -35.27 -17.02
CA VAL A 428 3.46 -34.12 -17.87
C VAL A 428 4.53 -33.03 -17.72
N ALA A 429 5.06 -32.83 -16.52
CA ALA A 429 6.15 -31.89 -16.27
C ALA A 429 7.44 -32.30 -17.01
N GLU A 430 7.86 -33.57 -16.91
CA GLU A 430 9.06 -34.11 -17.60
C GLU A 430 9.00 -33.99 -19.12
N ARG A 431 7.79 -34.04 -19.73
CA ARG A 431 7.62 -34.01 -21.19
C ARG A 431 7.54 -32.60 -21.78
N LYS A 432 7.44 -31.54 -20.97
CA LYS A 432 7.15 -30.16 -21.45
C LYS A 432 7.94 -29.04 -20.74
N ILE A 433 9.12 -29.35 -20.22
CA ILE A 433 10.10 -28.36 -19.72
C ILE A 433 10.40 -27.25 -20.75
N HIS A 434 10.19 -27.49 -22.06
CA HIS A 434 10.42 -26.48 -23.11
C HIS A 434 9.40 -25.32 -23.20
N ASP A 435 8.36 -25.29 -22.35
CA ASP A 435 7.36 -24.19 -22.28
C ASP A 435 7.45 -23.46 -20.92
N GLU A 436 8.67 -23.37 -20.35
CA GLU A 436 9.03 -22.68 -19.09
C GLU A 436 8.37 -21.30 -18.93
N GLU A 437 8.14 -20.58 -20.04
CA GLU A 437 7.48 -19.27 -20.03
C GLU A 437 6.06 -19.29 -19.42
N ARG A 438 5.40 -20.44 -19.35
CA ARG A 438 4.02 -20.60 -18.83
C ARG A 438 3.92 -20.82 -17.33
N TYR A 439 5.03 -21.17 -16.68
CA TYR A 439 5.08 -21.54 -15.26
C TYR A 439 5.83 -20.45 -14.49
N VAL A 440 5.24 -19.27 -14.39
CA VAL A 440 5.82 -18.13 -13.68
C VAL A 440 4.78 -17.62 -12.69
N GLY A 441 5.15 -17.39 -11.43
CA GLY A 441 4.25 -16.90 -10.40
C GLY A 441 3.98 -15.40 -10.54
N ASN A 442 4.13 -14.64 -9.46
CA ASN A 442 4.21 -13.17 -9.43
C ASN A 442 5.59 -12.69 -9.91
N GLY A 443 6.20 -13.48 -10.79
CA GLY A 443 7.62 -13.57 -11.12
C GLY A 443 8.35 -12.25 -11.09
N THR A 444 9.35 -12.11 -10.21
CA THR A 444 10.26 -10.98 -10.31
C THR A 444 11.23 -11.25 -11.47
N LEU A 445 10.90 -10.71 -12.64
CA LEU A 445 11.70 -10.88 -13.85
C LEU A 445 12.90 -9.92 -13.81
N ALA A 446 14.10 -10.47 -13.76
CA ALA A 446 15.30 -9.69 -14.06
C ALA A 446 15.27 -9.27 -15.54
N CYS A 447 15.35 -7.97 -15.78
CA CYS A 447 15.38 -7.38 -17.11
C CYS A 447 16.72 -6.65 -17.31
N PRO A 448 17.33 -6.72 -18.50
CA PRO A 448 18.57 -5.97 -18.76
C PRO A 448 18.35 -4.46 -18.68
N THR A 449 17.19 -3.99 -19.14
CA THR A 449 16.83 -2.57 -19.14
C THR A 449 15.37 -2.35 -18.75
N ILE A 450 15.01 -1.11 -18.41
CA ILE A 450 13.61 -0.70 -18.18
C ILE A 450 12.80 -0.86 -19.46
N GLN A 451 13.39 -0.54 -20.61
CA GLN A 451 12.75 -0.71 -21.91
C GLN A 451 12.40 -2.18 -22.18
N ASP A 452 13.30 -3.11 -21.86
CA ASP A 452 13.01 -4.55 -21.97
C ASP A 452 11.87 -4.95 -21.04
N ALA A 453 11.86 -4.44 -19.80
CA ALA A 453 10.79 -4.68 -18.84
C ALA A 453 9.41 -4.19 -19.35
N CYS A 454 9.35 -3.12 -20.14
CA CYS A 454 8.13 -2.63 -20.77
C CYS A 454 7.69 -3.41 -22.02
N LEU A 455 8.56 -4.25 -22.59
CA LEU A 455 8.31 -4.98 -23.83
C LEU A 455 8.20 -6.50 -23.62
N LYS A 456 8.70 -7.01 -22.50
CA LYS A 456 8.67 -8.42 -22.14
C LYS A 456 7.27 -8.80 -21.65
N GLY A 457 6.50 -9.40 -22.55
CA GLY A 457 5.29 -10.12 -22.18
C GLY A 457 5.61 -11.33 -21.31
N GLY A 458 4.59 -11.99 -20.80
CA GLY A 458 4.78 -13.21 -20.01
C GLY A 458 3.45 -13.88 -19.69
N HIS A 459 3.56 -15.07 -19.10
CA HIS A 459 2.43 -15.77 -18.53
C HIS A 459 2.57 -15.75 -17.01
N LEU A 460 1.46 -15.66 -16.30
CA LEU A 460 1.42 -15.76 -14.85
C LEU A 460 0.49 -16.90 -14.49
N THR A 461 0.97 -17.83 -13.67
CA THR A 461 0.16 -18.90 -13.12
C THR A 461 -0.76 -18.31 -12.05
N VAL A 462 -2.05 -18.57 -12.19
CA VAL A 462 -3.09 -18.18 -11.24
C VAL A 462 -3.94 -19.40 -10.90
N ILE A 463 -4.18 -19.63 -9.61
CA ILE A 463 -5.10 -20.68 -9.14
C ILE A 463 -6.44 -20.02 -8.79
N LEU A 464 -7.50 -20.47 -9.44
CA LEU A 464 -8.84 -19.89 -9.37
C LEU A 464 -9.87 -20.99 -9.04
N PRO A 465 -11.02 -20.64 -8.43
CA PRO A 465 -12.18 -21.54 -8.38
C PRO A 465 -12.62 -21.96 -9.79
N CYS A 466 -12.97 -23.23 -9.95
CA CYS A 466 -13.35 -23.79 -11.24
C CYS A 466 -14.48 -23.01 -11.92
N GLY A 467 -14.27 -22.63 -13.19
CA GLY A 467 -15.23 -21.88 -13.99
C GLY A 467 -15.17 -20.36 -13.80
N LEU A 468 -14.38 -19.85 -12.84
CA LEU A 468 -14.17 -18.42 -12.70
C LEU A 468 -13.33 -17.87 -13.86
N ALA A 469 -12.31 -18.61 -14.32
CA ALA A 469 -11.44 -18.17 -15.41
C ALA A 469 -12.23 -17.88 -16.70
N GLU A 470 -13.11 -18.81 -17.10
CA GLU A 470 -13.99 -18.67 -18.27
C GLU A 470 -14.91 -17.45 -18.15
N LYS A 471 -15.50 -17.24 -16.95
CA LYS A 471 -16.34 -16.07 -16.69
C LYS A 471 -15.56 -14.77 -16.80
N LEU A 472 -14.33 -14.72 -16.28
CA LEU A 472 -13.49 -13.53 -16.34
C LEU A 472 -13.07 -13.21 -17.78
N GLU A 473 -12.65 -14.22 -18.55
CA GLU A 473 -12.32 -14.05 -19.97
C GLU A 473 -13.54 -13.56 -20.77
N HIS A 474 -14.70 -14.21 -20.61
CA HIS A 474 -15.92 -13.87 -21.34
C HIS A 474 -16.43 -12.45 -21.04
N HIS A 475 -16.40 -12.01 -19.77
CA HIS A 475 -17.02 -10.74 -19.37
C HIS A 475 -16.06 -9.53 -19.45
N PHE A 476 -14.75 -9.76 -19.29
CA PHE A 476 -13.77 -8.68 -19.18
C PHE A 476 -12.65 -8.76 -20.23
N GLY A 477 -12.65 -9.78 -21.10
CA GLY A 477 -11.68 -9.90 -22.19
C GLY A 477 -10.23 -10.13 -21.74
N VAL A 478 -10.04 -10.60 -20.50
CA VAL A 478 -8.71 -10.96 -19.99
C VAL A 478 -8.27 -12.30 -20.58
N ASN A 479 -7.00 -12.39 -21.01
CA ASN A 479 -6.47 -13.60 -21.62
C ASN A 479 -6.04 -14.60 -20.54
N ILE A 480 -6.97 -15.45 -20.11
CA ILE A 480 -6.74 -16.48 -19.10
C ILE A 480 -7.16 -17.81 -19.69
N VAL A 481 -6.27 -18.79 -19.68
CA VAL A 481 -6.56 -20.13 -20.16
C VAL A 481 -6.20 -21.15 -19.11
N ARG A 482 -7.02 -22.19 -18.92
CA ARG A 482 -6.67 -23.31 -18.06
C ARG A 482 -5.34 -23.92 -18.52
N LEU A 483 -4.46 -24.25 -17.58
CA LEU A 483 -3.20 -24.89 -17.91
C LEU A 483 -3.48 -26.24 -18.60
N PRO A 484 -2.88 -26.52 -19.77
CA PRO A 484 -3.09 -27.78 -20.45
C PRO A 484 -2.73 -28.97 -19.55
N TYR A 485 -3.57 -30.01 -19.57
CA TYR A 485 -3.38 -31.25 -18.80
C TYR A 485 -3.39 -31.06 -17.27
N SER A 486 -3.75 -29.88 -16.76
CA SER A 486 -3.95 -29.69 -15.33
C SER A 486 -5.23 -30.38 -14.86
N GLN A 487 -5.19 -30.97 -13.68
CA GLN A 487 -6.36 -31.48 -12.97
C GLN A 487 -6.92 -30.39 -12.06
N THR A 488 -8.15 -30.59 -11.58
CA THR A 488 -8.69 -29.78 -10.50
C THR A 488 -8.23 -30.35 -9.18
N VAL A 489 -8.01 -29.50 -8.19
CA VAL A 489 -7.56 -29.90 -6.85
C VAL A 489 -8.49 -29.28 -5.81
N LEU A 490 -8.91 -30.08 -4.85
CA LEU A 490 -9.69 -29.64 -3.70
C LEU A 490 -8.78 -29.00 -2.65
N ASP A 491 -9.17 -27.85 -2.14
CA ASP A 491 -8.51 -27.26 -0.98
C ASP A 491 -9.07 -27.80 0.36
N TYR A 492 -8.63 -27.22 1.48
CA TYR A 492 -9.07 -27.60 2.82
C TYR A 492 -10.60 -27.57 3.03
N TYR A 493 -11.31 -26.67 2.34
CA TYR A 493 -12.76 -26.51 2.46
C TYR A 493 -13.53 -27.32 1.41
N GLY A 494 -12.84 -28.12 0.59
CA GLY A 494 -13.46 -28.88 -0.49
C GLY A 494 -13.90 -28.02 -1.67
N ILE A 495 -13.29 -26.85 -1.87
CA ILE A 495 -13.53 -26.02 -3.05
C ILE A 495 -12.66 -26.53 -4.20
N ASP A 496 -13.29 -26.80 -5.35
CA ASP A 496 -12.60 -27.22 -6.57
C ASP A 496 -11.84 -26.04 -7.20
N LEU A 497 -10.52 -26.14 -7.24
CA LEU A 497 -9.64 -25.15 -7.82
C LEU A 497 -9.03 -25.64 -9.14
N GLU A 498 -8.78 -24.72 -10.06
CA GLU A 498 -8.09 -24.95 -11.33
C GLU A 498 -6.85 -24.06 -11.44
N ALA A 499 -5.77 -24.60 -12.01
CA ALA A 499 -4.58 -23.84 -12.34
C ALA A 499 -4.69 -23.28 -13.78
N CYS A 500 -4.53 -21.97 -13.91
CA CYS A 500 -4.67 -21.23 -15.16
C CYS A 500 -3.41 -20.42 -15.48
N SER A 501 -3.24 -20.08 -16.74
CA SER A 501 -2.21 -19.18 -17.27
C SER A 501 -2.87 -17.87 -17.70
N TRP A 502 -2.53 -16.79 -17.00
CA TRP A 502 -2.91 -15.43 -17.36
C TRP A 502 -1.82 -14.80 -18.23
N ARG A 503 -2.15 -14.46 -19.47
CA ARG A 503 -1.19 -13.93 -20.45
C ARG A 503 -1.15 -12.41 -20.46
N LEU A 504 0.03 -11.86 -20.16
CA LEU A 504 0.38 -10.46 -20.32
C LEU A 504 1.06 -10.24 -21.67
N SER A 505 0.31 -9.73 -22.64
CA SER A 505 0.84 -9.31 -23.94
C SER A 505 1.40 -7.89 -23.89
N LYS A 506 2.14 -7.47 -24.92
CA LYS A 506 2.61 -6.07 -25.06
C LYS A 506 1.47 -5.04 -25.04
N ALA A 507 0.27 -5.42 -25.46
CA ALA A 507 -0.90 -4.54 -25.48
C ALA A 507 -1.55 -4.36 -24.09
N CYS A 508 -1.35 -5.33 -23.18
CA CYS A 508 -1.96 -5.36 -21.85
C CYS A 508 -0.94 -5.45 -20.71
N ILE A 509 0.34 -5.17 -20.99
CA ILE A 509 1.40 -5.20 -19.97
C ILE A 509 1.25 -4.05 -18.95
N TRP A 510 0.69 -2.94 -19.41
CA TRP A 510 0.29 -1.81 -18.59
C TRP A 510 -1.13 -2.07 -18.09
N GLY A 511 -1.31 -1.99 -16.77
CA GLY A 511 -2.63 -2.06 -16.16
C GLY A 511 -3.53 -0.91 -16.64
N PRO A 512 -4.82 -1.20 -16.85
CA PRO A 512 -5.80 -0.20 -17.27
C PRO A 512 -5.98 0.89 -16.22
N SER A 513 -6.53 2.05 -16.62
CA SER A 513 -6.96 3.08 -15.68
C SER A 513 -7.98 2.51 -14.69
N PRO A 514 -7.95 2.93 -13.41
CA PRO A 514 -8.93 2.50 -12.42
C PRO A 514 -10.39 2.73 -12.83
N HIS A 515 -10.62 3.70 -13.73
CA HIS A 515 -11.93 4.08 -14.26
C HIS A 515 -12.44 3.16 -15.39
N LEU A 516 -11.61 2.20 -15.86
CA LEU A 516 -11.99 1.25 -16.89
C LEU A 516 -12.61 -0.02 -16.28
N ARG A 517 -13.59 -0.59 -17.00
CA ARG A 517 -14.39 -1.74 -16.54
C ARG A 517 -13.53 -2.98 -16.21
N GLU A 518 -12.41 -3.16 -16.89
CA GLU A 518 -11.48 -4.27 -16.71
C GLU A 518 -10.51 -4.10 -15.52
N ALA A 519 -10.43 -2.92 -14.91
CA ALA A 519 -9.46 -2.65 -13.85
C ALA A 519 -9.61 -3.53 -12.60
N PRO A 520 -10.83 -3.76 -12.06
CA PRO A 520 -11.01 -4.67 -10.92
C PRO A 520 -10.53 -6.08 -11.23
N THR A 521 -10.79 -6.60 -12.44
CA THR A 521 -10.33 -7.92 -12.87
C THR A 521 -8.80 -7.99 -12.94
N TYR A 522 -8.15 -6.97 -13.51
CA TYR A 522 -6.68 -6.92 -13.58
C TYR A 522 -6.06 -6.87 -12.17
N ARG A 523 -6.67 -6.14 -11.23
CA ARG A 523 -6.24 -6.09 -9.82
C ARG A 523 -6.43 -7.44 -9.11
N LEU A 524 -7.59 -8.08 -9.29
CA LEU A 524 -7.86 -9.42 -8.77
C LEU A 524 -6.80 -10.41 -9.24
N LEU A 525 -6.50 -10.46 -10.55
CA LEU A 525 -5.53 -11.41 -11.09
C LEU A 525 -4.10 -11.16 -10.58
N LYS A 526 -3.71 -9.90 -10.34
CA LYS A 526 -2.45 -9.58 -9.64
C LYS A 526 -2.42 -10.19 -8.25
N LYS A 527 -3.47 -9.97 -7.45
CA LYS A 527 -3.62 -10.52 -6.09
C LYS A 527 -3.60 -12.05 -6.10
N VAL A 528 -4.35 -12.68 -7.01
CA VAL A 528 -4.37 -14.14 -7.17
C VAL A 528 -2.98 -14.67 -7.56
N SER A 529 -2.24 -14.01 -8.45
CA SER A 529 -0.88 -14.43 -8.82
C SER A 529 0.08 -14.39 -7.64
N GLN A 530 -0.06 -13.40 -6.75
CA GLN A 530 0.71 -13.29 -5.51
C GLN A 530 0.36 -14.40 -4.54
N LEU A 531 -0.93 -14.65 -4.31
CA LEU A 531 -1.40 -15.74 -3.45
C LEU A 531 -0.96 -17.11 -3.99
N THR A 532 -1.05 -17.32 -5.30
CA THR A 532 -0.59 -18.54 -5.98
C THR A 532 0.90 -18.76 -5.71
N THR A 533 1.71 -17.72 -5.88
CA THR A 533 3.17 -17.80 -5.64
C THR A 533 3.50 -18.13 -4.19
N TRP A 534 2.80 -17.50 -3.26
CA TRP A 534 2.94 -17.80 -1.83
C TRP A 534 2.57 -19.26 -1.54
N ALA A 535 1.44 -19.73 -2.06
CA ALA A 535 0.97 -21.10 -1.85
C ALA A 535 1.98 -22.12 -2.43
N MET A 536 2.46 -21.90 -3.66
CA MET A 536 3.42 -22.81 -4.29
C MET A 536 4.75 -22.86 -3.52
N ASN A 537 5.27 -21.72 -3.05
CA ASN A 537 6.43 -21.70 -2.18
C ASN A 537 6.21 -22.53 -0.91
N ARG A 538 5.04 -22.44 -0.27
CA ARG A 538 4.74 -23.25 0.93
C ARG A 538 4.73 -24.74 0.63
N ILE A 539 4.16 -25.12 -0.50
CA ILE A 539 4.06 -26.52 -0.93
C ILE A 539 5.43 -27.09 -1.28
N SER A 540 6.29 -26.30 -1.94
CA SER A 540 7.66 -26.72 -2.24
C SER A 540 8.49 -26.98 -0.97
N TYR A 541 8.14 -26.35 0.16
CA TYR A 541 8.71 -26.65 1.48
C TYR A 541 8.01 -27.81 2.23
N GLY A 542 7.11 -28.55 1.57
CA GLY A 542 6.50 -29.77 2.10
C GLY A 542 5.10 -29.60 2.71
N ALA A 543 4.48 -28.42 2.63
CA ALA A 543 3.10 -28.24 3.09
C ALA A 543 2.10 -28.90 2.11
N PRO A 544 1.19 -29.78 2.56
CA PRO A 544 0.20 -30.37 1.66
C PRO A 544 -0.84 -29.31 1.24
N PHE A 545 -1.13 -29.21 -0.05
CA PHE A 545 -2.10 -28.22 -0.57
C PHE A 545 -3.48 -28.37 0.06
N SER A 546 -3.92 -29.60 0.35
CA SER A 546 -5.19 -29.89 1.03
C SER A 546 -5.26 -29.35 2.46
N SER A 547 -4.14 -28.99 3.07
CA SER A 547 -4.12 -28.30 4.36
C SER A 547 -4.15 -26.77 4.24
N LEU A 548 -3.89 -26.25 3.04
CA LEU A 548 -3.95 -24.81 2.78
C LEU A 548 -5.41 -24.38 2.63
N ARG A 549 -5.74 -23.29 3.29
CA ARG A 549 -7.05 -22.64 3.23
C ARG A 549 -7.15 -21.71 2.01
N TYR A 550 -6.66 -22.15 0.86
CA TYR A 550 -6.42 -21.28 -0.30
C TYR A 550 -7.69 -20.52 -0.72
N SER A 551 -8.83 -21.20 -0.84
CA SER A 551 -10.09 -20.56 -1.23
C SER A 551 -10.55 -19.52 -0.21
N LYS A 552 -10.46 -19.84 1.09
CA LYS A 552 -10.83 -18.90 2.16
C LYS A 552 -9.88 -17.72 2.24
N THR A 553 -8.59 -17.93 2.00
CA THR A 553 -7.61 -16.84 1.93
C THR A 553 -7.94 -15.93 0.75
N LEU A 554 -8.28 -16.48 -0.42
CA LEU A 554 -8.71 -15.71 -1.59
C LEU A 554 -10.02 -14.95 -1.33
N GLU A 555 -11.01 -15.58 -0.67
CA GLU A 555 -12.24 -14.92 -0.24
C GLU A 555 -11.94 -13.74 0.69
N ILE A 556 -11.11 -13.94 1.72
CA ILE A 556 -10.69 -12.87 2.63
C ILE A 556 -9.94 -11.77 1.87
N MET A 557 -9.12 -12.09 0.86
CA MET A 557 -8.52 -11.05 -0.01
C MET A 557 -9.58 -10.25 -0.72
N ILE A 558 -10.59 -10.90 -1.30
CA ILE A 558 -11.59 -10.21 -2.08
C ILE A 558 -12.47 -9.35 -1.16
N ASP A 559 -12.80 -9.85 0.02
CA ASP A 559 -13.70 -9.20 0.96
C ASP A 559 -13.02 -8.08 1.77
N ARG A 560 -11.77 -8.28 2.21
CA ARG A 560 -11.05 -7.37 3.12
C ARG A 560 -10.00 -6.49 2.44
N ASP A 561 -9.60 -6.80 1.21
CA ASP A 561 -8.73 -5.93 0.39
C ASP A 561 -9.63 -4.99 -0.44
N VAL A 562 -10.47 -4.26 0.32
CA VAL A 562 -11.28 -3.14 -0.14
C VAL A 562 -10.34 -2.15 -0.80
N GLU A 563 -10.78 -1.57 -1.91
CA GLU A 563 -9.94 -0.56 -2.54
C GLU A 563 -9.65 0.55 -1.51
N PRO A 564 -8.39 0.99 -1.30
CA PRO A 564 -8.06 1.93 -0.23
C PRO A 564 -8.69 3.33 -0.33
N TRP A 565 -9.57 3.53 -1.29
CA TRP A 565 -10.35 4.73 -1.52
C TRP A 565 -11.87 4.49 -1.44
N PHE A 566 -12.30 3.25 -1.26
CA PHE A 566 -13.69 2.89 -1.17
C PHE A 566 -14.03 2.64 0.29
N ASN A 567 -14.90 3.49 0.84
CA ASN A 567 -15.47 3.25 2.15
C ASN A 567 -16.87 2.66 2.00
N GLN A 568 -17.06 1.46 2.54
CA GLN A 568 -18.37 0.89 2.82
C GLN A 568 -18.59 1.03 4.32
N GLU A 569 -19.48 1.95 4.72
CA GLU A 569 -19.76 2.23 6.14
C GLU A 569 -20.00 0.93 6.95
N ASP A 570 -20.67 -0.06 6.37
CA ASP A 570 -20.91 -1.38 6.98
C ASP A 570 -19.64 -2.19 7.27
N GLN A 571 -18.60 -2.10 6.42
CA GLN A 571 -17.37 -2.89 6.57
C GLN A 571 -16.49 -2.35 7.70
N PHE A 572 -16.38 -1.02 7.80
CA PHE A 572 -15.64 -0.38 8.88
C PHE A 572 -16.33 -0.67 10.22
N VAL A 573 -17.66 -0.59 10.26
CA VAL A 573 -18.45 -0.96 11.44
C VAL A 573 -18.28 -2.44 11.79
N GLN A 574 -18.33 -3.34 10.80
CA GLN A 574 -18.08 -4.76 11.04
C GLN A 574 -16.69 -5.00 11.60
N TRP A 575 -15.67 -4.31 11.07
CA TRP A 575 -14.30 -4.38 11.57
C TRP A 575 -14.18 -3.88 13.02
N LEU A 576 -14.94 -2.87 13.42
CA LEU A 576 -15.01 -2.41 14.82
C LEU A 576 -15.67 -3.44 15.75
N CYS A 577 -16.56 -4.28 15.22
CA CYS A 577 -17.23 -5.35 15.97
C CYS A 577 -16.41 -6.65 16.08
N ASP A 578 -15.43 -6.86 15.20
CA ASP A 578 -14.51 -8.02 15.15
C ASP A 578 -13.28 -7.81 16.08
#